data_AF-A0A3N4KVB0-F1
#
_entry.id   AF-A0A3N4KVB0-F1
#
_cell.length_a   1.000
_cell.length_b   1.000
_cell.length_c   1.000
_cell.angle_alpha   90.00
_cell.angle_beta   90.00
_cell.angle_gamma   90.00
#
_symmetry.space_group_name_H-M   'P 1'
#
loop_
_entity.id
_entity.type
_entity.pdbx_description
1 polymer ?
#
loop_
_entity_poly.entity_id
_entity_poly.type
_entity_poly.pdbx_seq_one_letter_code
_entity_poly.pdbx_strand_id
1 'polypeptide(L)'
;MVIRTTNCCLFSSSSRYLLRNACSIRSRKITIAPKTGQVLTERRSDRALPAVGPRRSTLISVPVFLVILGASTLALFNYQKSSTSVVSSTLYALRVHPEARQLLGDEITYKYKMPWISGKLSQLHGDIDISYRVKGTKGEGLMRFKSVRKTRMGMFETLRWDLIMDDGRQVVLLDNSKADPFPQLESLQS
;
A
#
# COMPACT_ATOMS: atom_id res chain seq x y z
N MET A 1 36.08 7.90 59.67
CA MET A 1 36.52 8.43 58.37
C MET A 1 35.57 7.86 57.32
N VAL A 2 34.34 8.37 57.15
CA VAL A 2 33.95 9.56 56.33
C VAL A 2 34.75 9.56 55.03
N ILE A 3 34.15 9.30 53.86
CA ILE A 3 33.32 10.27 53.12
C ILE A 3 32.09 9.61 52.47
N ARG A 4 31.00 10.37 52.58
CA ARG A 4 29.66 10.19 52.04
C ARG A 4 29.56 11.10 50.82
N THR A 5 29.09 10.63 49.66
CA THR A 5 28.50 11.50 48.64
C THR A 5 27.33 10.80 47.92
N THR A 6 26.19 11.42 48.12
CA THR A 6 24.89 11.26 47.46
C THR A 6 24.88 11.90 46.06
N ASN A 7 24.13 11.31 45.13
CA ASN A 7 23.29 12.04 44.15
C ASN A 7 22.34 11.02 43.49
N CYS A 8 21.03 11.03 43.76
CA CYS A 8 20.01 11.93 43.21
C CYS A 8 19.98 11.95 41.68
N CYS A 9 19.11 11.13 41.09
CA CYS A 9 18.31 11.46 39.92
C CYS A 9 16.93 10.79 40.08
N LEU A 10 15.98 11.58 40.59
CA LEU A 10 14.56 11.37 40.39
C LEU A 10 14.28 11.51 38.88
N PHE A 11 13.68 10.50 38.25
CA PHE A 11 12.88 10.74 37.05
C PHE A 11 11.53 10.04 37.17
N SER A 12 10.54 10.90 37.27
CA SER A 12 9.12 10.62 37.36
C SER A 12 8.54 10.31 35.99
N SER A 13 7.46 9.52 36.02
CA SER A 13 6.37 9.48 35.06
C SER A 13 6.52 8.64 33.78
N SER A 14 5.68 7.60 33.77
CA SER A 14 4.76 7.25 32.68
C SER A 14 5.37 6.92 31.32
N SER A 15 5.52 5.63 31.03
CA SER A 15 4.68 5.00 30.01
C SER A 15 4.90 3.49 29.97
N ARG A 16 3.85 2.74 30.33
CA ARG A 16 3.79 1.29 30.18
C ARG A 16 3.50 0.93 28.72
N TYR A 17 4.46 1.15 27.83
CA TYR A 17 4.45 0.45 26.55
C TYR A 17 5.03 -0.94 26.78
N LEU A 18 4.13 -1.93 26.83
CA LEU A 18 4.44 -3.35 26.81
C LEU A 18 5.12 -3.69 25.48
N LEU A 19 6.42 -3.39 25.38
CA LEU A 19 7.30 -4.05 24.42
C LEU A 19 7.45 -5.48 24.90
N ARG A 20 6.51 -6.31 24.46
CA ARG A 20 6.59 -7.77 24.53
C ARG A 20 7.65 -8.20 23.52
N ASN A 21 8.91 -7.92 23.84
CA ASN A 21 10.05 -8.51 23.17
C ASN A 21 9.93 -10.02 23.40
N ALA A 22 9.42 -10.72 22.40
CA ALA A 22 9.59 -12.16 22.28
C ALA A 22 11.08 -12.42 22.04
N CYS A 23 11.88 -12.34 23.11
CA CYS A 23 13.21 -12.90 23.13
C CYS A 23 13.02 -14.42 22.99
N SER A 24 13.00 -14.89 21.75
CA SER A 24 13.22 -16.29 21.44
C SER A 24 14.62 -16.61 21.94
N ILE A 25 14.73 -17.06 23.19
CA ILE A 25 15.94 -17.66 23.72
C ILE A 25 16.15 -18.92 22.90
N ARG A 26 16.88 -18.76 21.80
CA ARG A 26 17.41 -19.86 21.00
C ARG A 26 18.33 -20.61 21.95
N SER A 27 17.87 -21.76 22.44
CA SER A 27 18.70 -22.67 23.23
C SER A 27 19.94 -22.98 22.40
N ARG A 28 21.04 -22.28 22.69
CA ARG A 28 22.36 -22.64 22.21
C ARG A 28 22.67 -23.94 22.94
N LYS A 29 22.48 -25.08 22.26
CA LYS A 29 23.08 -26.33 22.71
C LYS A 29 24.59 -26.08 22.71
N ILE A 30 25.14 -25.86 23.90
CA ILE A 30 26.58 -25.76 24.10
C ILE A 30 27.11 -27.17 23.82
N THR A 31 27.76 -27.35 22.67
CA THR A 31 28.51 -28.57 22.40
C THR A 31 29.65 -28.60 23.40
N ILE A 32 29.60 -29.54 24.34
CA ILE A 32 30.61 -29.71 25.37
C ILE A 32 31.95 -30.02 24.67
N ALA A 33 33.04 -29.43 25.16
CA ALA A 33 34.38 -29.73 24.65
C ALA A 33 34.69 -31.23 24.83
N PRO A 34 35.25 -31.89 23.81
CA PRO A 34 35.59 -33.31 23.88
C PRO A 34 36.65 -33.57 24.97
N LYS A 35 36.53 -34.70 25.66
CA LYS A 35 37.48 -35.10 26.73
C LYS A 35 38.84 -35.45 26.11
N THR A 36 39.92 -35.18 26.84
CA THR A 36 41.31 -35.46 26.43
C THR A 36 41.48 -36.93 26.04
N GLY A 37 41.96 -37.19 24.83
CA GLY A 37 42.13 -38.56 24.26
C GLY A 37 41.09 -38.99 23.22
N GLN A 38 40.09 -38.16 22.91
CA GLN A 38 39.15 -38.41 21.82
C GLN A 38 39.63 -37.76 20.52
N VAL A 39 39.70 -38.53 19.42
CA VAL A 39 40.00 -38.01 18.08
C VAL A 39 38.91 -37.01 17.66
N LEU A 40 39.32 -35.76 17.41
CA LEU A 40 38.41 -34.63 17.12
C LEU A 40 37.73 -34.72 15.74
N THR A 41 38.09 -35.69 14.92
CA THR A 41 37.78 -35.74 13.48
C THR A 41 36.87 -36.89 13.06
N GLU A 42 36.58 -37.85 13.93
CA GLU A 42 35.73 -38.97 13.55
C GLU A 42 34.26 -38.69 13.83
N ARG A 43 33.58 -38.13 12.82
CA ARG A 43 32.13 -38.01 12.80
C ARG A 43 31.55 -39.41 12.65
N ARG A 44 31.36 -40.15 13.76
CA ARG A 44 30.77 -41.51 13.76
C ARG A 44 29.53 -41.55 12.85
N SER A 45 29.64 -42.28 11.74
CA SER A 45 28.57 -42.50 10.77
C SER A 45 27.39 -43.27 11.37
N ASP A 46 27.66 -44.08 12.40
CA ASP A 46 26.70 -45.05 12.95
C ASP A 46 25.79 -44.47 14.04
N ARG A 47 25.71 -43.14 14.14
CA ARG A 47 24.73 -42.48 15.01
C ARG A 47 23.39 -42.44 14.29
N ALA A 48 22.41 -43.18 14.80
CA ALA A 48 21.02 -43.04 14.38
C ALA A 48 20.62 -41.56 14.40
N LEU A 49 20.10 -41.06 13.28
CA LEU A 49 19.63 -39.67 13.20
C LEU A 49 18.55 -39.47 14.27
N PRO A 50 18.58 -38.34 15.02
CA PRO A 50 17.50 -38.04 15.94
C PRO A 50 16.19 -38.02 15.17
N ALA A 51 15.19 -38.77 15.65
CA ALA A 51 13.87 -38.79 15.05
C ALA A 51 13.29 -37.37 15.05
N VAL A 52 13.29 -36.73 13.89
CA VAL A 52 12.65 -35.44 13.68
C VAL A 52 11.15 -35.67 13.60
N GLY A 53 10.45 -35.46 14.73
CA GLY A 53 8.99 -35.41 14.75
C GLY A 53 8.45 -34.30 13.86
N PRO A 54 7.19 -34.38 13.40
CA PRO A 54 6.59 -33.38 12.52
C PRO A 54 6.69 -31.99 13.15
N ARG A 55 7.39 -31.08 12.47
CA ARG A 55 7.70 -29.75 12.98
C ARG A 55 6.49 -28.83 12.83
N ARG A 56 5.52 -28.94 13.74
CA ARG A 56 4.29 -28.12 13.77
C ARG A 56 4.55 -26.61 13.64
N SER A 57 5.71 -26.13 14.07
CA SER A 57 6.10 -24.71 13.93
C SER A 57 6.25 -24.27 12.47
N THR A 58 6.76 -25.12 11.57
CA THR A 58 6.92 -24.75 10.14
C THR A 58 5.58 -24.73 9.41
N LEU A 59 4.65 -25.61 9.81
CA LEU A 59 3.28 -25.61 9.29
C LEU A 59 2.51 -24.35 9.65
N ILE A 60 2.87 -23.67 10.74
CA ILE A 60 2.24 -22.40 11.17
C ILE A 60 3.02 -21.20 10.63
N SER A 61 4.35 -21.23 10.62
CA SER A 61 5.15 -20.06 10.22
C SER A 61 5.06 -19.75 8.73
N VAL A 62 4.96 -20.78 7.87
CA VAL A 62 4.84 -20.60 6.41
C VAL A 62 3.56 -19.86 6.01
N PRO A 63 2.34 -20.28 6.41
CA PRO A 63 1.13 -19.56 6.05
C PRO A 63 1.11 -18.14 6.66
N VAL A 64 1.59 -17.97 7.90
CA VAL A 64 1.69 -16.63 8.50
C VAL A 64 2.61 -15.72 7.68
N PHE A 65 3.77 -16.22 7.26
CA PHE A 65 4.68 -15.48 6.40
C PHE A 65 4.03 -15.11 5.05
N LEU A 66 3.35 -16.07 4.41
CA LEU A 66 2.67 -15.83 3.13
C LEU A 66 1.53 -14.80 3.27
N VAL A 67 0.79 -14.81 4.39
CA VAL A 67 -0.26 -13.82 4.67
C VAL A 67 0.34 -12.43 4.83
N ILE A 68 1.42 -12.29 5.61
CA ILE A 68 2.11 -11.00 5.80
C ILE A 68 2.69 -10.50 4.48
N LEU A 69 3.34 -11.38 3.72
CA LEU A 69 3.91 -11.05 2.41
C LEU A 69 2.80 -10.60 1.45
N GLY A 70 1.72 -11.39 1.33
CA GLY A 70 0.58 -11.07 0.47
C GLY A 70 -0.09 -9.74 0.85
N ALA A 71 -0.32 -9.50 2.14
CA ALA A 71 -0.87 -8.23 2.63
C ALA A 71 0.05 -7.05 2.29
N SER A 72 1.37 -7.23 2.45
CA SER A 72 2.36 -6.20 2.13
C SER A 72 2.39 -5.91 0.62
N THR A 73 2.34 -6.94 -0.23
CA THR A 73 2.30 -6.80 -1.69
C THR A 73 1.02 -6.08 -2.14
N LEU A 74 -0.14 -6.42 -1.59
CA LEU A 74 -1.40 -5.74 -1.89
C LEU A 74 -1.35 -4.25 -1.50
N ALA A 75 -0.81 -3.95 -0.32
CA ALA A 75 -0.62 -2.58 0.13
C ALA A 75 0.31 -1.79 -0.80
N LEU A 76 1.41 -2.40 -1.23
CA LEU A 76 2.37 -1.79 -2.14
C LEU A 76 1.74 -1.51 -3.52
N PHE A 77 1.00 -2.46 -4.08
CA PHE A 77 0.31 -2.25 -5.36
C PHE A 77 -0.72 -1.13 -5.28
N ASN A 78 -1.46 -1.03 -4.17
CA ASN A 78 -2.39 0.08 -3.99
C ASN A 78 -1.66 1.44 -3.90
N TYR A 79 -0.54 1.49 -3.17
CA TYR A 79 0.29 2.69 -3.08
C TYR A 79 0.87 3.13 -4.44
N GLN A 80 1.31 2.16 -5.27
CA GLN A 80 1.78 2.45 -6.62
C GLN A 80 0.67 2.99 -7.50
N LYS A 81 -0.54 2.41 -7.45
CA LYS A 81 -1.71 2.92 -8.18
C LYS A 81 -2.04 4.36 -7.76
N SER A 82 -2.06 4.66 -6.46
CA SER A 82 -2.40 6.01 -5.98
C SER A 82 -1.36 7.07 -6.33
N SER A 83 -0.11 6.66 -6.53
CA SER A 83 1.02 7.55 -6.85
C SER A 83 1.19 7.79 -8.36
N THR A 84 0.25 7.31 -9.18
CA THR A 84 0.33 7.46 -10.63
C THR A 84 -0.05 8.87 -11.09
N SER A 85 0.60 9.37 -12.15
CA SER A 85 0.35 10.70 -12.75
C SER A 85 -1.12 10.94 -13.10
N VAL A 86 -1.82 9.94 -13.64
CA VAL A 86 -3.25 9.98 -13.99
C VAL A 86 -4.13 10.27 -12.77
N VAL A 87 -3.82 9.70 -11.61
CA VAL A 87 -4.62 9.92 -10.39
C VAL A 87 -4.41 11.35 -9.89
N SER A 88 -3.15 11.80 -9.83
CA SER A 88 -2.80 13.16 -9.42
C SER A 88 -3.37 14.23 -10.36
N SER A 89 -3.34 14.00 -11.67
CA SER A 89 -3.86 14.94 -12.66
C SER A 89 -5.39 15.05 -12.59
N THR A 90 -6.08 13.92 -12.49
CA THR A 90 -7.54 13.90 -12.38
C THR A 90 -8.03 14.49 -11.06
N LEU A 91 -7.30 14.31 -9.95
CA LEU A 91 -7.59 14.98 -8.68
C LEU A 91 -7.40 16.49 -8.79
N TYR A 92 -6.35 16.93 -9.49
CA TYR A 92 -6.14 18.36 -9.74
C TYR A 92 -7.23 18.96 -10.62
N ALA A 93 -7.62 18.26 -11.69
CA ALA A 93 -8.73 18.67 -12.55
C ALA A 93 -10.03 18.81 -11.74
N LEU A 94 -10.27 17.92 -10.78
CA LEU A 94 -11.40 18.00 -9.86
C LEU A 94 -11.33 19.24 -8.95
N ARG A 95 -10.13 19.64 -8.49
CA ARG A 95 -9.92 20.83 -7.64
C ARG A 95 -10.22 22.15 -8.32
N VAL A 96 -10.07 22.21 -9.63
CA VAL A 96 -10.31 23.44 -10.42
C VAL A 96 -11.71 23.49 -11.00
N HIS A 97 -12.42 22.36 -11.05
CA HIS A 97 -13.76 22.30 -11.64
C HIS A 97 -14.79 23.08 -10.80
N PRO A 98 -15.52 24.06 -11.39
CA PRO A 98 -16.39 24.95 -10.61
C PRO A 98 -17.53 24.21 -9.91
N GLU A 99 -18.17 23.26 -10.60
CA GLU A 99 -19.29 22.49 -10.03
C GLU A 99 -18.82 21.54 -8.91
N ALA A 100 -17.62 20.96 -9.05
CA ALA A 100 -17.07 20.08 -8.03
C ALA A 100 -16.74 20.86 -6.75
N ARG A 101 -16.21 22.09 -6.89
CA ARG A 101 -15.96 22.98 -5.75
C ARG A 101 -17.24 23.46 -5.07
N GLN A 102 -18.32 23.68 -5.83
CA GLN A 102 -19.60 24.05 -5.23
C GLN A 102 -20.10 22.96 -4.28
N LEU A 103 -19.99 21.69 -4.69
CA LEU A 103 -20.47 20.52 -3.95
C LEU A 103 -19.51 20.04 -2.85
N LEU A 104 -18.24 19.77 -3.18
CA LEU A 104 -17.24 19.26 -2.21
C LEU A 104 -16.65 20.37 -1.35
N GLY A 105 -16.71 21.62 -1.80
CA GLY A 105 -16.09 22.77 -1.16
C GLY A 105 -14.65 23.03 -1.62
N ASP A 106 -13.95 23.83 -0.83
CA ASP A 106 -12.53 24.11 -1.01
C ASP A 106 -11.67 22.97 -0.42
N GLU A 107 -10.42 22.86 -0.89
CA GLU A 107 -9.43 21.85 -0.46
C GLU A 107 -9.85 20.39 -0.71
N ILE A 108 -10.08 20.02 -1.98
CA ILE A 108 -10.40 18.64 -2.35
C ILE A 108 -9.16 17.75 -2.21
N THR A 109 -9.21 16.75 -1.33
CA THR A 109 -8.14 15.79 -1.04
C THR A 109 -8.66 14.36 -1.11
N TYR A 110 -7.76 13.38 -1.00
CA TYR A 110 -8.17 12.00 -0.83
C TYR A 110 -8.87 11.81 0.52
N LYS A 111 -9.93 11.00 0.57
CA LYS A 111 -10.64 10.72 1.83
C LYS A 111 -9.75 10.01 2.87
N TYR A 112 -8.85 9.14 2.41
CA TYR A 112 -7.96 8.36 3.25
C TYR A 112 -6.50 8.63 2.88
N LYS A 113 -5.59 8.51 3.86
CA LYS A 113 -4.13 8.64 3.64
C LYS A 113 -3.61 7.61 2.64
N MET A 114 -4.18 6.41 2.66
CA MET A 114 -3.96 5.37 1.66
C MET A 114 -5.26 5.18 0.88
N PRO A 115 -5.50 5.95 -0.19
CA PRO A 115 -6.74 5.84 -0.95
C PRO A 115 -6.77 4.47 -1.63
N TRP A 116 -7.85 3.73 -1.44
CA TRP A 116 -8.05 2.48 -2.18
C TRP A 116 -8.46 2.84 -3.61
N ILE A 117 -7.56 2.62 -4.57
CA ILE A 117 -7.82 2.87 -5.99
C ILE A 117 -8.43 1.60 -6.58
N SER A 118 -9.74 1.63 -6.79
CA SER A 118 -10.46 0.54 -7.42
C SER A 118 -10.42 0.69 -8.94
N GLY A 119 -10.19 -0.43 -9.62
CA GLY A 119 -10.28 -0.51 -11.08
C GLY A 119 -8.97 -0.86 -11.79
N LYS A 120 -8.99 -0.68 -13.12
CA LYS A 120 -7.92 -1.01 -14.05
C LYS A 120 -7.11 0.24 -14.35
N LEU A 121 -5.79 0.12 -14.19
CA LEU A 121 -4.85 1.18 -14.55
C LEU A 121 -3.78 0.56 -15.45
N SER A 122 -4.13 0.35 -16.72
CA SER A 122 -3.22 -0.21 -17.72
C SER A 122 -2.82 0.88 -18.70
N GLN A 123 -1.86 1.71 -18.29
CA GLN A 123 -1.34 2.78 -19.15
C GLN A 123 -0.75 2.24 -20.45
N LEU A 124 -0.06 1.09 -20.40
CA LEU A 124 0.54 0.45 -21.57
C LEU A 124 -0.50 -0.02 -22.59
N HIS A 125 -1.60 -0.61 -22.12
CA HIS A 125 -2.69 -1.06 -23.01
C HIS A 125 -3.68 0.07 -23.32
N GLY A 126 -3.48 1.24 -22.72
CA GLY A 126 -4.33 2.41 -22.90
C GLY A 126 -5.74 2.24 -22.34
N ASP A 127 -5.97 1.36 -21.37
CA ASP A 127 -7.27 1.18 -20.70
C ASP A 127 -7.17 1.61 -19.23
N ILE A 128 -7.85 2.71 -18.90
CA ILE A 128 -7.85 3.34 -17.60
C ILE A 128 -9.31 3.44 -17.15
N ASP A 129 -9.67 2.71 -16.10
CA ASP A 129 -10.97 2.75 -15.44
C ASP A 129 -10.68 2.78 -13.94
N ILE A 130 -10.66 3.98 -13.36
CA ILE A 130 -10.29 4.20 -11.97
C ILE A 130 -11.42 4.86 -11.20
N SER A 131 -11.51 4.49 -9.93
CA SER A 131 -12.44 5.09 -8.99
C SER A 131 -11.77 5.24 -7.63
N TYR A 132 -11.96 6.40 -7.00
CA TYR A 132 -11.40 6.67 -5.69
C TYR A 132 -12.23 7.69 -4.92
N ARG A 133 -12.19 7.59 -3.58
CA ARG A 133 -12.93 8.48 -2.70
C ARG A 133 -12.18 9.78 -2.45
N VAL A 134 -12.90 10.87 -2.61
CA VAL A 134 -12.44 12.24 -2.38
C VAL A 134 -13.22 12.85 -1.23
N LYS A 135 -12.55 13.76 -0.52
CA LYS A 135 -13.12 14.55 0.57
C LYS A 135 -12.77 16.01 0.35
N GLY A 136 -13.74 16.89 0.49
CA GLY A 136 -13.54 18.33 0.59
C GLY A 136 -14.00 18.88 1.93
N THR A 137 -14.09 20.20 2.03
CA THR A 137 -14.57 20.90 3.24
C THR A 137 -16.05 20.71 3.51
N LYS A 138 -16.89 20.63 2.47
CA LYS A 138 -18.35 20.53 2.58
C LYS A 138 -18.87 19.09 2.57
N GLY A 139 -18.15 18.18 1.93
CA GLY A 139 -18.63 16.82 1.76
C GLY A 139 -17.61 15.86 1.17
N GLU A 140 -18.08 14.65 0.92
CA GLU A 140 -17.29 13.55 0.38
C GLU A 140 -18.03 12.85 -0.74
N GLY A 141 -17.27 12.17 -1.61
CA GLY A 141 -17.82 11.45 -2.74
C GLY A 141 -16.84 10.49 -3.39
N LEU A 142 -17.33 9.74 -4.36
CA LEU A 142 -16.58 8.84 -5.21
C LEU A 142 -16.38 9.49 -6.58
N MET A 143 -15.13 9.77 -6.92
CA MET A 143 -14.75 10.19 -8.26
C MET A 143 -14.51 8.96 -9.12
N ARG A 144 -15.01 8.99 -10.36
CA ARG A 144 -14.84 7.95 -11.38
C ARG A 144 -14.28 8.56 -12.64
N PHE A 145 -13.28 7.92 -13.20
CA PHE A 145 -12.64 8.34 -14.44
C PHE A 145 -12.38 7.14 -15.33
N LYS A 146 -12.83 7.23 -16.57
CA LYS A 146 -12.62 6.22 -17.60
C LYS A 146 -12.08 6.85 -18.87
N SER A 147 -10.92 6.37 -19.32
CA SER A 147 -10.31 6.75 -20.57
C SER A 147 -9.75 5.52 -21.28
N VAL A 148 -9.89 5.49 -22.61
CA VAL A 148 -9.42 4.41 -23.45
C VAL A 148 -8.64 4.93 -24.65
N ARG A 149 -7.70 4.13 -25.13
CA ARG A 149 -6.95 4.39 -26.37
C ARG A 149 -7.31 3.29 -27.38
N LYS A 150 -7.98 3.64 -28.48
CA LYS A 150 -8.42 2.66 -29.50
C LYS A 150 -7.26 2.03 -30.27
N THR A 151 -6.20 2.79 -30.54
CA THR A 151 -5.06 2.36 -31.37
C THR A 151 -3.76 2.49 -30.59
N ARG A 152 -2.75 1.62 -30.84
CA ARG A 152 -1.42 1.69 -30.17
C ARG A 152 -0.74 3.07 -30.28
N MET A 153 -1.01 3.82 -31.34
CA MET A 153 -0.51 5.18 -31.55
C MET A 153 -1.60 6.26 -31.44
N GLY A 154 -2.85 5.89 -31.13
CA GLY A 154 -3.98 6.81 -31.01
C GLY A 154 -3.89 7.73 -29.79
N MET A 155 -4.80 8.68 -29.65
CA MET A 155 -4.89 9.51 -28.46
C MET A 155 -5.78 8.86 -27.40
N PHE A 156 -5.68 9.33 -26.16
CA PHE A 156 -6.56 8.92 -25.08
C PHE A 156 -7.90 9.65 -25.21
N GLU A 157 -8.96 8.88 -25.41
CA GLU A 157 -10.33 9.39 -25.39
C GLU A 157 -10.87 9.28 -23.96
N THR A 158 -11.42 10.36 -23.42
CA THR A 158 -12.07 10.32 -22.10
C THR A 158 -13.53 9.94 -22.30
N LEU A 159 -13.92 8.75 -21.84
CA LEU A 159 -15.29 8.24 -22.00
C LEU A 159 -16.21 8.68 -20.87
N ARG A 160 -15.67 8.81 -19.66
CA ARG A 160 -16.46 9.14 -18.48
C ARG A 160 -15.61 9.86 -17.47
N TRP A 161 -16.14 10.96 -16.96
CA TRP A 161 -15.62 11.62 -15.79
C TRP A 161 -16.79 12.12 -14.96
N ASP A 162 -17.03 11.48 -13.82
CA ASP A 162 -18.18 11.72 -12.97
C ASP A 162 -17.81 11.71 -11.49
N LEU A 163 -18.54 12.50 -10.72
CA LEU A 163 -18.44 12.60 -9.27
C LEU A 163 -19.78 12.18 -8.66
N ILE A 164 -19.76 11.12 -7.85
CA ILE A 164 -20.92 10.63 -7.12
C ILE A 164 -20.75 11.09 -5.67
N MET A 165 -21.60 12.00 -5.22
CA MET A 165 -21.63 12.43 -3.82
C MET A 165 -22.18 11.33 -2.93
N ASP A 166 -21.80 11.31 -1.65
CA ASP A 166 -22.36 10.35 -0.69
C ASP A 166 -23.88 10.56 -0.46
N ASP A 167 -24.40 11.74 -0.80
CA ASP A 167 -25.84 12.07 -0.85
C ASP A 167 -26.60 11.42 -2.04
N GLY A 168 -25.90 10.72 -2.93
CA GLY A 168 -26.47 10.08 -4.13
C GLY A 168 -26.58 10.98 -5.36
N ARG A 169 -26.18 12.26 -5.27
CA ARG A 169 -26.13 13.15 -6.44
C ARG A 169 -24.94 12.78 -7.33
N GLN A 170 -25.20 12.54 -8.60
CA GLN A 170 -24.16 12.31 -9.60
C GLN A 170 -23.99 13.55 -10.47
N VAL A 171 -22.76 14.03 -10.56
CA VAL A 171 -22.37 15.13 -11.44
C VAL A 171 -21.44 14.61 -12.51
N VAL A 172 -21.79 14.87 -13.77
CA VAL A 172 -20.91 14.58 -14.91
C VAL A 172 -19.99 15.78 -15.10
N LEU A 173 -18.70 15.58 -14.86
CA LEU A 173 -17.66 16.61 -14.96
C LEU A 173 -17.08 16.72 -16.37
N LEU A 174 -17.41 15.76 -17.24
CA LEU A 174 -17.00 15.77 -18.63
C LEU A 174 -17.94 16.68 -19.44
N ASP A 175 -17.43 17.81 -19.88
CA ASP A 175 -18.13 18.72 -20.76
C ASP A 175 -18.02 18.24 -22.22
N ASN A 176 -18.91 17.34 -22.63
CA ASN A 176 -18.99 16.85 -24.02
C ASN A 176 -19.42 17.93 -25.02
N SER A 177 -19.81 19.14 -24.55
CA SER A 177 -20.26 20.23 -25.42
C SER A 177 -19.10 21.08 -25.95
N LYS A 178 -17.95 21.04 -25.29
CA LYS A 178 -16.71 21.63 -25.82
C LYS A 178 -16.13 20.68 -26.84
N ALA A 179 -15.96 21.17 -28.07
CA ALA A 179 -15.24 20.44 -29.12
C ALA A 179 -13.93 19.92 -28.54
N ASP A 180 -13.65 18.62 -28.78
CA ASP A 180 -12.40 18.01 -28.33
C ASP A 180 -11.24 18.93 -28.75
N PRO A 181 -10.34 19.33 -27.83
CA PRO A 181 -9.21 20.21 -28.16
C PRO A 181 -8.29 19.59 -29.22
N PHE A 182 -8.49 18.30 -29.50
CA PHE A 182 -7.88 17.54 -30.56
C PHE A 182 -8.99 16.97 -31.46
N PRO A 183 -9.56 17.77 -32.37
CA PRO A 183 -10.46 17.23 -33.38
C PRO A 183 -9.70 16.11 -34.10
N GLN A 184 -10.33 14.93 -34.17
CA GLN A 184 -9.77 13.73 -34.77
C GLN A 184 -9.16 14.09 -36.13
N LEU A 185 -7.83 13.96 -36.28
CA LEU A 185 -7.10 14.07 -37.55
C LEU A 185 -7.43 12.89 -38.51
N GLU A 186 -8.61 12.32 -38.35
CA GLU A 186 -9.11 11.10 -38.99
C GLU A 186 -9.61 11.36 -40.42
N SER A 187 -9.56 12.60 -40.91
CA SER A 187 -10.00 12.99 -42.25
C SER A 187 -8.87 13.15 -43.30
N LEU A 188 -7.60 12.87 -42.97
CA LEU A 188 -6.47 13.07 -43.91
C LEU A 188 -5.72 11.77 -44.29
N GLN A 189 -6.34 10.60 -44.13
CA GLN A 189 -5.77 9.33 -44.62
C GLN A 189 -6.76 8.46 -45.41
N SER A 190 -7.85 9.02 -45.94
CA SER A 190 -8.69 8.34 -46.94
C SER A 190 -8.18 8.57 -48.35
#